data_AF-A0A2S8WGX7-F1
#
_entry.id   AF-A0A2S8WGX7-F1
#
_cell.length_a   1.000
_cell.length_b   1.000
_cell.length_c   1.000
_cell.angle_alpha   90.00
_cell.angle_beta   90.00
_cell.angle_gamma   90.00
#
_symmetry.space_group_name_H-M   'P 1'
#
loop_
_entity.id
_entity.type
_entity.pdbx_description
1 polymer ?
#
loop_
_entity_poly.entity_id
_entity_poly.type
_entity_poly.pdbx_seq_one_letter_code
_entity_poly.pdbx_strand_id
1 'polypeptide(L)'
;MPINRQAQLLTIGGRIIHSAGIRGFQEIDTGYLYRRDISLLGFAISKVSVEDAAEAASYLNGMFAGPGIATRAGKILPLSQCAHAHRMMETQSRHQMGEKIVLFPDSSKLLPASASTGGRFCAAPEFS
;
A
#
# COMPACT_ATOMS: atom_id res chain seq x y z
N MET A 1 6.27 -6.37 -14.01
CA MET A 1 5.77 -6.55 -15.39
C MET A 1 6.06 -5.26 -16.16
N PRO A 2 6.58 -5.31 -17.40
CA PRO A 2 6.83 -4.11 -18.19
C PRO A 2 5.55 -3.35 -18.51
N ILE A 3 5.64 -2.03 -18.62
CA ILE A 3 4.49 -1.15 -18.81
C ILE A 3 3.71 -1.41 -20.11
N ASN A 4 4.40 -1.77 -21.19
CA ASN A 4 3.77 -2.11 -22.47
C ASN A 4 2.87 -3.36 -22.35
N ARG A 5 3.24 -4.33 -21.50
CA ARG A 5 2.38 -5.50 -21.23
C ARG A 5 1.17 -5.14 -20.36
N GLN A 6 1.31 -4.16 -19.47
CA GLN A 6 0.18 -3.66 -18.65
C GLN A 6 -0.86 -2.98 -19.54
N ALA A 7 -0.42 -2.13 -20.47
CA ALA A 7 -1.30 -1.44 -21.42
C ALA A 7 -2.13 -2.42 -22.26
N GLN A 8 -1.58 -3.58 -22.59
CA GLN A 8 -2.29 -4.62 -23.34
C GLN A 8 -3.51 -5.21 -22.61
N LEU A 9 -3.54 -5.13 -21.28
CA LEU A 9 -4.65 -5.64 -20.46
C LEU A 9 -5.79 -4.64 -20.27
N LEU A 10 -5.62 -3.40 -20.73
CA LEU A 10 -6.60 -2.34 -20.50
C LEU A 10 -7.67 -2.29 -21.59
N THR A 11 -8.87 -1.92 -21.19
CA THR A 11 -9.90 -1.46 -22.13
C THR A 11 -9.49 -0.16 -22.81
N ILE A 12 -10.16 0.22 -23.90
CA ILE A 12 -10.03 1.56 -24.49
C ILE A 12 -10.39 2.60 -23.41
N GLY A 13 -9.63 3.69 -23.30
CA GLY A 13 -9.81 4.70 -22.25
C GLY A 13 -9.18 4.33 -20.89
N GLY A 14 -8.49 3.20 -20.81
CA GLY A 14 -7.94 2.66 -19.56
C GLY A 14 -6.80 3.52 -18.97
N ARG A 15 -6.52 3.34 -17.67
CA ARG A 15 -5.50 4.12 -16.96
C ARG A 15 -4.52 3.23 -16.19
N ILE A 16 -3.25 3.58 -16.24
CA ILE A 16 -2.19 2.99 -15.42
C ILE A 16 -1.76 4.03 -14.39
N ILE A 17 -1.84 3.68 -13.11
CA ILE A 17 -1.20 4.45 -12.04
C ILE A 17 0.16 3.83 -11.75
N HIS A 18 1.23 4.57 -12.04
CA HIS A 18 2.59 4.16 -11.79
C HIS A 18 3.09 4.77 -10.47
N SER A 19 3.12 3.95 -9.41
CA SER A 19 3.43 4.39 -8.05
C SER A 19 4.77 3.91 -7.51
N ALA A 20 5.51 3.12 -8.27
CA ALA A 20 6.80 2.57 -7.86
C ALA A 20 7.75 2.44 -9.06
N GLY A 21 8.98 2.95 -8.90
CA GLY A 21 9.96 2.94 -9.99
C GLY A 21 11.10 3.94 -9.82
N ILE A 22 11.61 4.16 -8.61
CA ILE A 22 12.58 5.24 -8.28
C ILE A 22 13.82 5.27 -9.20
N ARG A 23 14.22 4.13 -9.79
CA ARG A 23 15.32 4.03 -10.75
C ARG A 23 14.93 3.29 -12.04
N GLY A 24 13.63 3.24 -12.34
CA GLY A 24 13.10 2.53 -13.50
C GLY A 24 13.14 3.39 -14.75
N PHE A 25 13.71 2.85 -15.83
CA PHE A 25 13.55 3.39 -17.18
C PHE A 25 12.98 2.29 -18.08
N GLN A 26 11.96 2.63 -18.87
CA GLN A 26 11.36 1.73 -19.86
C GLN A 26 10.92 2.51 -21.09
N GLU A 27 11.12 1.92 -22.26
CA GLU A 27 10.53 2.41 -23.50
C GLU A 27 9.01 2.16 -23.51
N ILE A 28 8.25 3.13 -23.99
CA ILE A 28 6.79 3.11 -24.02
C ILE A 28 6.33 3.11 -25.47
N ASP A 29 5.48 2.15 -25.84
CA ASP A 29 4.81 2.14 -27.14
C ASP A 29 3.69 3.19 -27.16
N THR A 30 4.05 4.40 -27.60
CA THR A 30 3.13 5.54 -27.71
C THR A 30 2.03 5.31 -28.74
N GLY A 31 2.30 4.53 -29.80
CA GLY A 31 1.30 4.21 -30.83
C GLY A 31 0.19 3.32 -30.30
N TYR A 32 0.50 2.43 -29.37
CA TYR A 32 -0.49 1.64 -28.66
C TYR A 32 -1.32 2.47 -27.68
N LEU A 33 -0.68 3.35 -26.91
CA LEU A 33 -1.37 4.26 -25.98
C LEU A 33 -2.34 5.18 -26.73
N TYR A 34 -1.88 5.79 -27.82
CA TYR A 34 -2.67 6.70 -28.65
C TYR A 34 -3.92 6.04 -29.21
N ARG A 35 -3.80 4.87 -29.87
CA ARG A 35 -4.94 4.22 -30.53
C ARG A 35 -6.00 3.70 -29.56
N ARG A 36 -5.63 3.45 -28.31
CA ARG A 36 -6.53 2.91 -27.28
C ARG A 36 -6.90 3.95 -26.22
N ASP A 37 -6.53 5.20 -26.41
CA ASP A 37 -6.82 6.29 -25.46
C ASP A 37 -6.39 5.94 -24.03
N ILE A 38 -5.19 5.36 -23.87
CA ILE A 38 -4.69 4.92 -22.57
C ILE A 38 -3.89 6.04 -21.89
N SER A 39 -4.19 6.30 -20.63
CA SER A 39 -3.44 7.25 -19.79
C SER A 39 -2.41 6.56 -18.91
N LEU A 40 -1.23 7.18 -18.80
CA LEU A 40 -0.21 6.82 -17.82
C LEU A 40 0.00 7.96 -16.83
N LEU A 41 -0.27 7.69 -15.55
CA LEU A 41 -0.22 8.68 -14.48
C LEU A 41 0.84 8.28 -13.45
N GLY A 42 1.81 9.17 -13.20
CA GLY A 42 2.75 9.01 -12.10
C GLY A 42 2.10 9.39 -10.77
N PHE A 43 2.33 8.59 -9.74
CA PHE A 43 1.85 8.88 -8.38
C PHE A 43 2.97 8.69 -7.36
N ALA A 44 3.41 9.78 -6.74
CA ALA A 44 4.38 9.74 -5.66
C ALA A 44 3.74 10.22 -4.36
N ILE A 45 3.51 9.31 -3.41
CA ILE A 45 2.89 9.65 -2.12
C ILE A 45 3.73 10.69 -1.33
N SER A 46 5.05 10.77 -1.58
CA SER A 46 5.92 11.77 -0.97
C SER A 46 5.75 13.19 -1.53
N LYS A 47 4.93 13.37 -2.56
CA LYS A 47 4.65 14.66 -3.24
C LYS A 47 3.20 15.13 -3.07
N VAL A 48 2.37 14.37 -2.36
CA VAL A 48 0.99 14.72 -2.10
C VAL A 48 0.90 15.97 -1.23
N SER A 49 -0.10 16.82 -1.43
CA SER A 49 -0.38 17.94 -0.53
C SER A 49 -0.89 17.42 0.82
N VAL A 50 -0.81 18.26 1.87
CA VAL A 50 -1.34 17.88 3.19
C VAL A 50 -2.85 17.73 3.12
N GLU A 51 -3.50 18.58 2.34
CA GLU A 51 -4.94 18.62 2.12
C GLU A 51 -5.42 17.34 1.44
N ASP A 52 -4.79 16.96 0.31
CA ASP A 52 -5.11 15.73 -0.42
C ASP A 52 -4.86 14.48 0.45
N ALA A 53 -3.79 14.48 1.25
CA ALA A 53 -3.51 13.38 2.17
C ALA A 53 -4.56 13.26 3.28
N ALA A 54 -5.01 14.38 3.84
CA ALA A 54 -6.04 14.41 4.89
C ALA A 54 -7.40 13.97 4.34
N GLU A 55 -7.76 14.41 3.14
CA GLU A 55 -8.99 13.98 2.45
C GLU A 55 -8.94 12.47 2.18
N ALA A 56 -7.86 11.97 1.59
CA ALA A 56 -7.68 10.56 1.32
C ALA A 56 -7.73 9.71 2.60
N ALA A 57 -7.07 10.15 3.67
CA ALA A 57 -7.10 9.46 4.96
C ALA A 57 -8.52 9.39 5.54
N SER A 58 -9.27 10.50 5.48
CA SER A 58 -10.65 10.54 5.98
C SER A 58 -11.56 9.58 5.21
N TYR A 59 -11.44 9.55 3.88
CA TYR A 59 -12.17 8.62 3.03
C TYR A 59 -11.83 7.15 3.32
N LEU A 60 -10.53 6.83 3.44
CA LEU A 60 -10.06 5.48 3.77
C LEU A 60 -10.56 5.03 5.16
N ASN A 61 -10.50 5.91 6.16
CA ASN A 61 -10.97 5.61 7.51
C ASN A 61 -12.49 5.30 7.53
N GLY A 62 -13.28 6.03 6.74
CA GLY A 62 -14.69 5.71 6.54
C GLY A 62 -14.91 4.30 5.96
N MET A 63 -14.08 3.88 5.00
CA MET A 63 -14.14 2.52 4.46
C MET A 63 -13.69 1.44 5.45
N PHE A 64 -12.73 1.73 6.32
CA PHE A 64 -12.28 0.83 7.37
C PHE A 64 -13.31 0.65 8.51
N ALA A 65 -14.15 1.64 8.74
CA ALA A 65 -15.26 1.54 9.70
C ALA A 65 -16.38 0.62 9.20
N GLY A 66 -16.48 0.40 7.88
CA GLY A 66 -17.41 -0.53 7.25
C GLY A 66 -16.76 -1.87 6.84
N PRO A 67 -17.52 -2.78 6.18
CA PRO A 67 -16.98 -4.06 5.69
C PRO A 67 -16.07 -3.92 4.45
N GLY A 68 -15.67 -2.71 4.08
CA GLY A 68 -15.19 -2.37 2.74
C GLY A 68 -13.73 -2.75 2.45
N ILE A 69 -12.83 -2.67 3.43
CA ILE A 69 -11.39 -2.94 3.21
C ILE A 69 -10.83 -3.79 4.36
N ALA A 70 -10.50 -5.05 4.06
CA ALA A 70 -9.76 -5.91 4.97
C ALA A 70 -8.26 -5.67 4.81
N THR A 71 -7.59 -5.20 5.88
CA THR A 71 -6.12 -5.18 5.92
C THR A 71 -5.59 -6.47 6.56
N ARG A 72 -4.50 -6.99 6.00
CA ARG A 72 -3.81 -8.18 6.51
C ARG A 72 -2.44 -7.78 7.04
N ALA A 73 -2.27 -7.86 8.35
CA ALA A 73 -0.95 -7.78 8.97
C ALA A 73 -0.31 -9.17 8.93
N GLY A 74 0.79 -9.31 8.17
CA GLY A 74 1.51 -10.58 8.05
C GLY A 74 2.38 -10.89 9.26
N LYS A 75 3.00 -9.85 9.85
CA LYS A 75 3.80 -9.97 11.08
C LYS A 75 3.57 -8.74 11.96
N ILE A 76 3.51 -8.98 13.27
CA ILE A 76 3.36 -7.97 14.30
C ILE A 76 4.56 -8.12 15.24
N LEU A 77 5.38 -7.08 15.37
CA LEU A 77 6.60 -7.10 16.17
C LEU A 77 6.65 -5.88 17.11
N PRO A 78 7.33 -5.99 18.27
CA PRO A 78 7.60 -4.82 19.10
C PRO A 78 8.61 -3.88 18.43
N LEU A 79 8.58 -2.59 18.79
CA LEU A 79 9.47 -1.57 18.23
C LEU A 79 10.95 -1.89 18.50
N SER A 80 11.27 -2.53 19.64
CA SER A 80 12.59 -3.08 19.93
C SER A 80 13.15 -4.02 18.84
N GLN A 81 12.29 -4.59 18.00
CA GLN A 81 12.69 -5.46 16.88
C GLN A 81 12.72 -4.75 15.52
N CYS A 82 12.67 -3.41 15.46
CA CYS A 82 12.68 -2.64 14.22
C CYS A 82 13.84 -3.03 13.26
N ALA A 83 15.06 -3.20 13.79
CA ALA A 83 16.21 -3.60 12.97
C ALA A 83 16.07 -5.03 12.39
N HIS A 84 15.38 -5.93 13.10
CA HIS A 84 15.05 -7.26 12.57
C HIS A 84 13.98 -7.16 11.49
N ALA A 85 12.91 -6.39 11.74
CA ALA A 85 11.84 -6.13 10.78
C ALA A 85 12.36 -5.56 9.46
N HIS A 86 13.26 -4.57 9.53
CA HIS A 86 13.88 -3.96 8.37
C HIS A 86 14.69 -4.98 7.55
N ARG A 87 15.55 -5.78 8.21
CA ARG A 87 16.30 -6.83 7.53
C ARG A 87 15.41 -7.87 6.86
N MET A 88 14.28 -8.25 7.48
CA MET A 88 13.32 -9.13 6.81
C MET A 88 12.75 -8.50 5.55
N MET A 89 12.42 -7.20 5.56
CA MET A 89 11.93 -6.48 4.37
C MET A 89 12.94 -6.46 3.22
N GLU A 90 14.24 -6.39 3.54
CA GLU A 90 15.30 -6.37 2.53
C GLU A 90 15.62 -7.76 1.97
N THR A 91 15.54 -8.79 2.82
CA THR A 91 16.11 -10.12 2.50
C THR A 91 15.06 -11.18 2.16
N GLN A 92 13.81 -11.03 2.61
CA GLN A 92 12.78 -12.04 2.41
C GLN A 92 11.86 -11.69 1.25
N SER A 93 11.41 -12.71 0.50
CA SER A 93 10.36 -12.50 -0.50
C SER A 93 9.04 -12.16 0.19
N ARG A 94 8.17 -11.38 -0.49
CA ARG A 94 6.84 -10.98 0.02
C ARG A 94 6.00 -12.20 0.47
N HIS A 95 6.17 -13.35 -0.18
CA HIS A 95 5.51 -14.60 0.19
C HIS A 95 5.97 -15.16 1.54
N GLN A 96 7.24 -14.96 1.92
CA GLN A 96 7.82 -15.46 3.18
C GLN A 96 7.61 -14.47 4.35
N MET A 97 7.65 -13.17 4.07
CA MET A 97 7.50 -12.12 5.07
C MET A 97 6.03 -11.91 5.51
N GLY A 98 5.07 -12.19 4.61
CA GLY A 98 3.68 -11.73 4.73
C GLY A 98 3.49 -10.35 4.09
N GLU A 99 2.24 -9.91 3.93
CA GLU A 99 1.91 -8.70 3.14
C GLU A 99 2.42 -7.40 3.80
N LYS A 100 2.23 -7.25 5.11
CA LYS A 100 2.58 -6.05 5.88
C LYS A 100 3.19 -6.40 7.25
N ILE A 101 4.28 -5.74 7.62
CA ILE A 101 4.82 -5.77 8.98
C ILE A 101 4.29 -4.56 9.75
N VAL A 102 3.78 -4.79 10.95
CA VAL A 102 3.34 -3.73 11.88
C VAL A 102 4.24 -3.74 13.10
N LEU A 103 4.75 -2.57 13.48
CA LEU A 103 5.51 -2.39 14.70
C LEU A 103 4.63 -1.75 15.75
N PHE A 104 4.61 -2.32 16.96
CA PHE A 104 3.94 -1.72 18.11
C PHE A 104 4.97 -1.00 18.97
N PRO A 105 4.71 0.26 19.35
CA PRO A 105 5.55 0.93 20.33
C PRO A 105 5.50 0.15 21.65
N ASP A 106 6.66 -0.08 22.28
CA ASP A 106 6.77 -0.84 23.54
C ASP A 106 6.10 -0.14 24.74
N SER A 107 5.56 1.07 24.56
CA SER A 107 4.71 1.75 25.53
C SER A 107 3.32 1.10 25.55
N SER A 108 3.01 0.46 26.68
CA SER A 108 1.81 -0.29 27.06
C SER A 108 0.43 0.38 26.88
N LYS A 109 0.33 1.53 26.19
CA LYS A 109 -0.89 2.32 26.04
C LYS A 109 -1.66 2.12 24.72
N LEU A 110 -1.14 1.33 23.78
CA LEU A 110 -1.70 1.24 22.42
C LEU A 110 -1.95 -0.20 21.92
N LEU A 111 -1.98 -1.20 22.80
CA LEU A 111 -2.33 -2.57 22.39
C LEU A 111 -3.83 -2.64 22.02
N PRO A 112 -4.21 -2.88 20.76
CA PRO A 112 -5.58 -3.29 20.45
C PRO A 112 -5.79 -4.67 21.07
N ALA A 113 -6.89 -4.83 21.81
CA ALA A 113 -7.25 -6.01 22.60
C ALA A 113 -7.42 -7.32 21.79
N SER A 114 -7.17 -7.31 20.48
CA SER A 114 -7.37 -8.46 19.58
C SER A 114 -6.12 -8.86 18.79
N ALA A 115 -4.92 -8.51 19.25
CA ALA A 115 -3.65 -9.00 18.67
C ALA A 115 -3.41 -10.50 19.00
N SER A 116 -4.36 -11.35 18.63
CA SER A 116 -4.16 -12.78 18.47
C SER A 116 -3.79 -13.06 17.02
N THR A 117 -2.65 -13.72 16.86
CA THR A 117 -2.06 -14.20 15.61
C THR A 117 -3.14 -14.70 14.63
N GLY A 118 -3.36 -13.97 13.54
CA GLY A 118 -4.21 -14.39 12.42
C GLY A 118 -5.57 -13.70 12.24
N GLY A 119 -5.94 -12.75 13.10
CA GLY A 119 -7.23 -12.05 13.01
C GLY A 119 -7.28 -10.88 12.01
N ARG A 120 -8.44 -10.68 11.36
CA ARG A 120 -8.77 -9.45 10.61
C ARG A 120 -8.67 -8.25 11.56
N PHE A 121 -7.92 -7.22 11.17
CA PHE A 121 -7.95 -5.93 11.88
C PHE A 121 -9.21 -5.17 11.47
N CYS A 122 -10.26 -5.30 12.29
CA CYS A 122 -11.39 -4.38 12.34
C CYS A 122 -11.44 -3.81 13.76
N ALA A 123 -10.78 -2.68 13.98
CA ALA A 123 -11.11 -1.76 15.07
C ALA A 123 -10.42 -0.42 14.78
N ALA A 124 -11.23 0.62 14.54
CA ALA A 124 -10.77 1.99 14.58
C ALA A 124 -10.34 2.32 16.03
N PRO A 125 -9.23 3.05 16.24
CA PRO A 125 -8.98 3.62 17.54
C PRO A 125 -9.95 4.80 17.75
N GLU A 126 -10.80 4.71 18.78
CA GLU A 126 -11.52 5.88 19.29
C GLU A 126 -10.50 6.82 19.93
N PHE A 127 -10.23 7.93 19.28
CA PHE A 127 -9.53 9.06 19.88
C PHE A 127 -10.60 10.08 20.32
N SER A 128 -10.78 10.18 21.63
CA SER A 128 -11.61 11.21 22.28
C SER A 128 -10.81 12.47 22.56
#